data_AF-A0A953ZW69-F1
#
_entry.id   AF-A0A953ZW69-F1
#
_cell.length_a   1.000
_cell.length_b   1.000
_cell.length_c   1.000
_cell.angle_alpha   90.00
_cell.angle_beta   90.00
_cell.angle_gamma   90.00
#
_symmetry.space_group_name_H-M   'P 1'
#
loop_
_entity.id
_entity.type
_entity.pdbx_description
1 polymer ?
#
loop_
_entity_poly.entity_id
_entity_poly.type
_entity_poly.pdbx_seq_one_letter_code
_entity_poly.pdbx_strand_id
1 'polypeptide(L)' 'MILCGGLGTRLRSRVPDRPKALAEIGGRPFLARLLDRLVAAAVPRVVLCTGWRGEQIEQAFGERYRGLDLH' A
#
# COMPACT_ATOMS: atom_id res chain seq x y z
N MET A 1 0.77 7.28 -9.09
CA MET A 1 -0.37 6.36 -8.88
C MET A 1 0.20 4.98 -8.61
N ILE A 2 -0.18 4.35 -7.50
CA ILE A 2 0.18 2.95 -7.16
C ILE A 2 -1.09 2.10 -7.31
N LEU A 3 -1.01 1.04 -8.12
CA LEU A 3 -2.10 0.07 -8.25
C LEU A 3 -2.03 -0.93 -7.09
N CYS A 4 -2.85 -0.72 -6.07
CA CYS A 4 -2.95 -1.57 -4.88
C CYS A 4 -4.03 -2.67 -5.02
N GLY A 5 -4.94 -2.54 -6.00
CA GLY A 5 -6.11 -3.39 -6.21
C GLY A 5 -5.94 -4.58 -7.17
N GLY A 6 -4.71 -4.98 -7.51
CA GLY A 6 -4.51 -6.14 -8.38
C GLY A 6 -4.86 -7.44 -7.66
N LEU A 7 -5.96 -8.10 -8.09
CA LEU A 7 -6.35 -9.48 -7.70
C LEU A 7 -5.25 -10.54 -7.92
N GLY A 8 -4.09 -10.16 -8.48
CA GLY A 8 -2.79 -10.84 -8.35
C GLY A 8 -2.88 -12.36 -8.28
N THR A 9 -3.50 -12.96 -9.29
CA THR A 9 -3.84 -14.39 -9.32
C THR A 9 -2.60 -15.31 -9.34
N ARG A 10 -1.39 -14.76 -9.57
CA ARG A 10 -0.11 -15.48 -9.45
C ARG A 10 0.44 -15.63 -8.03
N LEU A 11 -0.10 -14.92 -7.03
CA LEU A 11 0.33 -15.01 -5.62
C LEU A 11 -0.85 -15.24 -4.68
N ARG A 12 -1.83 -16.04 -5.12
CA ARG A 12 -3.05 -16.40 -4.36
C ARG A 12 -2.82 -17.58 -3.39
N SER A 13 -1.57 -17.91 -3.07
CA SER A 13 -1.23 -19.15 -2.35
C SER A 13 -0.81 -18.98 -0.89
N ARG A 14 -0.73 -17.76 -0.31
CA ARG A 14 -0.23 -17.64 1.08
C ARG A 14 -0.90 -16.70 2.09
N VAL A 15 -1.85 -15.84 1.73
CA VAL A 15 -2.56 -15.02 2.75
C VAL A 15 -4.00 -14.72 2.29
N PRO A 16 -5.02 -15.47 2.74
CA PRO A 16 -6.42 -15.20 2.40
C PRO A 16 -6.99 -13.97 3.13
N ASP A 17 -6.40 -13.58 4.27
CA ASP A 17 -7.02 -12.62 5.20
C ASP A 17 -6.46 -11.20 5.19
N ARG A 18 -5.47 -10.86 4.37
CA ARG A 18 -4.95 -9.48 4.26
C ARG A 18 -4.67 -9.03 2.82
N PRO A 19 -4.98 -7.77 2.45
CA PRO A 19 -4.57 -7.19 1.19
C PRO A 19 -3.05 -7.33 1.02
N LYS A 20 -2.57 -7.69 -0.17
CA LYS A 20 -1.12 -7.81 -0.41
C LYS A 20 -0.33 -6.53 -0.14
N ALA A 21 -0.97 -5.38 -0.30
CA ALA A 21 -0.39 -4.08 0.08
C ALA A 21 -0.01 -4.04 1.57
N LEU A 22 -0.74 -4.77 2.42
CA LEU A 22 -0.51 -4.91 3.85
C LEU A 22 0.21 -6.20 4.23
N ALA A 23 0.69 -6.99 3.26
CA ALA A 23 1.51 -8.15 3.56
C ALA A 23 2.81 -7.68 4.25
N GLU A 24 3.09 -8.24 5.41
CA GLU A 24 4.28 -7.90 6.18
C GLU A 24 5.51 -8.56 5.57
N ILE A 25 6.52 -7.75 5.25
CA ILE A 25 7.83 -8.21 4.78
C ILE A 25 8.87 -7.66 5.76
N GLY A 26 9.40 -8.53 6.61
CA GLY A 26 10.36 -8.13 7.65
C GLY A 26 9.76 -7.19 8.69
N GLY A 27 8.51 -7.43 9.12
CA GLY A 27 7.83 -6.65 10.16
C GLY A 27 7.28 -5.29 9.70
N ARG A 28 7.33 -4.96 8.40
CA ARG A 28 6.71 -3.75 7.85
C ARG A 28 5.79 -4.10 6.66
N PRO A 29 4.66 -3.40 6.48
CA PRO A 29 3.80 -3.60 5.32
C PRO A 29 4.55 -3.34 4.01
N PHE A 30 4.29 -4.15 2.98
CA PHE A 30 4.90 -3.98 1.66
C PHE A 30 4.67 -2.57 1.09
N LEU A 31 3.45 -2.04 1.23
CA LEU A 31 3.12 -0.68 0.76
C LEU A 31 3.99 0.38 1.42
N ALA A 32 4.36 0.23 2.69
CA ALA A 32 5.25 1.18 3.38
C ALA A 32 6.61 1.30 2.69
N ARG A 33 7.12 0.19 2.11
CA ARG A 33 8.39 0.20 1.38
C ARG A 33 8.29 0.95 0.05
N LEU A 34 7.12 0.89 -0.60
CA LEU A 34 6.86 1.66 -1.82
C LEU A 34 6.71 3.15 -1.50
N LEU A 35 5.97 3.49 -0.44
CA LEU A 35 5.80 4.87 0.01
C LEU A 35 7.13 5.48 0.45
N ASP A 36 7.98 4.74 1.18
CA ASP A 36 9.32 5.19 1.59
C ASP A 36 10.17 5.60 0.37
N ARG A 37 10.07 4.87 -0.76
CA ARG A 37 10.77 5.24 -2.01
C ARG A 37 10.21 6.51 -2.64
N LEU A 38 8.90 6.73 -2.58
CA LEU A 38 8.28 7.95 -3.10
C LEU A 38 8.63 9.17 -2.26
N VAL A 39 8.68 9.01 -0.93
CA VAL A 39 9.14 10.05 -0.01
C VAL A 39 10.60 10.39 -0.29
N ALA A 40 11.47 9.39 -0.48
CA ALA A 40 12.87 9.63 -0.85
C ALA A 40 13.03 10.32 -2.21
N ALA A 41 12.08 10.13 -3.12
CA ALA A 41 12.02 10.82 -4.41
C ALA A 41 11.34 12.21 -4.33
N ALA A 42 11.05 12.71 -3.13
CA ALA A 42 10.38 14.00 -2.89
C ALA A 42 9.05 14.16 -3.64
N VAL A 43 8.31 13.05 -3.82
CA VAL A 43 6.99 13.09 -4.44
C VAL A 43 6.01 13.72 -3.44
N PRO A 44 5.24 14.75 -3.84
CA PRO A 44 4.32 15.42 -2.92
C PRO A 44 3.00 14.68 -2.73
N ARG A 45 2.58 13.90 -3.74
CA ARG A 45 1.26 13.23 -3.76
C ARG A 45 1.32 11.87 -4.46
N VAL A 46 0.61 10.88 -3.92
CA VAL A 46 0.36 9.60 -4.58
C VAL A 46 -1.12 9.23 -4.48
N VAL A 47 -1.67 8.73 -5.60
CA VAL A 47 -2.99 8.09 -5.62
C VAL A 47 -2.80 6.58 -5.45
N LEU A 48 -3.40 6.01 -4.41
CA LEU A 48 -3.47 4.58 -4.12
C LEU A 48 -4.76 4.03 -4.71
N CYS A 49 -4.65 3.35 -5.85
CA CYS A 49 -5.80 2.67 -6.43
C CYS A 49 -6.01 1.35 -5.72
N THR A 50 -6.60 1.43 -4.55
CA THR A 50 -6.98 0.29 -3.71
C THR A 50 -8.30 -0.28 -4.24
N GLY A 51 -8.27 -1.56 -4.62
CA GLY A 51 -9.49 -2.30 -4.97
C GLY A 51 -10.14 -2.87 -3.71
N TRP A 52 -10.50 -4.16 -3.74
CA TRP A 52 -11.05 -4.88 -2.61
C TRP A 52 -10.23 -4.65 -1.30
N ARG A 53 -10.91 -4.19 -0.24
CA ARG A 53 -10.39 -3.83 1.10
C ARG A 53 -9.51 -2.56 1.18
N GLY A 54 -9.83 -1.52 0.41
CA GLY A 54 -9.20 -0.19 0.52
C GLY A 54 -9.24 0.44 1.91
N GLU A 55 -10.35 0.28 2.64
CA GLU A 55 -10.50 0.77 4.03
C GLU A 55 -9.38 0.29 4.97
N GLN A 56 -8.85 -0.93 4.78
CA GLN A 56 -7.75 -1.43 5.62
C GLN A 56 -6.43 -0.70 5.34
N ILE A 57 -6.23 -0.22 4.12
CA ILE A 57 -5.06 0.57 3.73
C ILE A 57 -5.19 1.98 4.29
N GLU A 58 -6.38 2.59 4.20
CA GLU A 58 -6.66 3.87 4.85
C GLU A 58 -6.50 3.81 6.37
N GLN A 59 -6.98 2.75 7.03
CA GLN A 59 -6.78 2.56 8.48
C GLN A 59 -5.29 2.40 8.85
N ALA A 60 -4.50 1.77 7.98
CA ALA A 60 -3.09 1.52 8.26
C ALA A 60 -2.18 2.73 8.01
N PHE A 61 -2.53 3.61 7.05
CA PHE A 61 -1.66 4.70 6.59
C PHE A 61 -2.27 6.10 6.71
N GLY A 62 -3.59 6.22 6.86
CA GLY A 62 -4.32 7.48 6.85
C GLY A 62 -4.25 8.22 5.52
N GLU A 63 -4.49 9.53 5.57
CA GLU A 63 -4.42 10.43 4.42
C GLU A 63 -3.00 10.92 4.12
N ARG A 64 -2.03 10.67 5.01
CA ARG A 64 -0.68 11.19 4.86
C ARG A 64 0.38 10.26 5.45
N TYR A 65 1.42 10.00 4.67
CA TYR A 65 2.55 9.17 5.08
C TYR A 65 3.86 9.95 4.97
N ARG A 66 4.46 10.33 6.10
CA ARG A 66 5.78 11.01 6.15
C ARG A 66 5.88 12.23 5.22
N GLY A 67 4.81 13.02 5.15
CA GLY A 67 4.73 14.23 4.32
C GLY A 67 4.20 14.01 2.90
N LEU A 68 4.11 12.75 2.44
CA LEU A 68 3.47 12.37 1.18
C LEU A 68 1.95 12.28 1.38
N ASP A 69 1.20 13.00 0.56
CA ASP A 69 -0.26 12.96 0.58
C ASP A 69 -0.77 11.71 -0.14
N LEU A 70 -1.63 10.95 0.53
CA LEU A 70 -2.26 9.74 0.01
C LEU A 70 -3.70 10.03 -0.39
N HIS A 71 -4.07 9.67 -1.62
CA HIS A 71 -5.42 9.80 -2.18
C HIS A 71 -5.93 8.51 -2.77
#